data_AF-A0A9X4MXB5-F1
#
_entry.id   AF-A0A9X4MXB5-F1
#
_cell.length_a   1.000
_cell.length_b   1.000
_cell.length_c   1.000
_cell.angle_alpha   90.00
_cell.angle_beta   90.00
_cell.angle_gamma   90.00
#
_symmetry.space_group_name_H-M   'P 1'
#
loop_
_entity.id
_entity.type
_entity.pdbx_description
1 polymer ?
#
loop_
_entity_poly.entity_id
_entity_poly.type
_entity_poly.pdbx_seq_one_letter_code
_entity_poly.pdbx_strand_id
1 'polypeptide(L)'
;MSIEIKKELFSEGQKQTLTVSVQALAEALQKISLAMLEDYVKKNSLFELKYFKNAKSIQEVLHHAFLDGKLTSLAADSAAPLTSFCEYQLANYDGEEKEKEKFLQFISQVKPVFHCIDRGISFDRSKMDLPSFEEYIKNNPINLPEKTILNISESLDDYQIELIHEVTQELIQHFSLDEFGVLHMENALFHVQYYLNNKLLPRKVQKKLKKFAFRYFLQMLRDSFYYLDLKKVDRIINDLLRDFCYEVDCMYLFEEYMGKEKNYPRKIFASYKAYKLFDDVAKKITSRRWICFLFRKMHEKDSLIYVKDTEFRNWFNAQEYAVQLENHTDTYIDSYSEVRISTMELLYKCYGLS
;
A
#
# COMPACT_ATOMS: atom_id res chain seq x y z
N MET A 1 4.01 -35.49 -9.22
CA MET A 1 4.60 -35.94 -10.49
C MET A 1 6.07 -36.22 -10.21
N SER A 2 6.46 -37.50 -10.19
CA SER A 2 7.77 -37.96 -9.71
C SER A 2 8.64 -38.34 -10.92
N ILE A 3 9.88 -37.87 -10.96
CA ILE A 3 10.84 -38.26 -12.00
C ILE A 3 11.84 -39.24 -11.38
N GLU A 4 11.74 -40.52 -11.77
CA GLU A 4 12.74 -41.56 -11.53
C GLU A 4 13.82 -41.45 -12.62
N ILE A 5 15.08 -41.27 -12.23
CA ILE A 5 16.22 -41.54 -13.11
C ILE A 5 16.93 -42.78 -12.57
N LYS A 6 16.72 -43.91 -13.25
CA LYS A 6 17.46 -45.14 -13.02
C LYS A 6 18.88 -45.00 -13.56
N LYS A 7 19.87 -45.32 -12.73
CA LYS A 7 21.19 -45.74 -13.19
C LYS A 7 21.61 -46.95 -12.39
N GLU A 8 21.60 -48.11 -13.03
CA GLU A 8 22.19 -49.34 -12.51
C GLU A 8 23.72 -49.25 -12.62
N LEU A 9 24.42 -49.48 -11.50
CA LEU A 9 25.42 -50.55 -11.36
C LEU A 9 25.99 -50.54 -9.93
N PHE A 10 25.95 -51.74 -9.33
CA PHE A 10 26.55 -52.28 -8.11
C PHE A 10 27.94 -51.69 -7.76
N SER A 11 28.41 -51.56 -6.51
CA SER A 11 28.10 -52.19 -5.22
C SER A 11 28.81 -51.44 -4.07
N GLU A 12 28.34 -51.66 -2.84
CA GLU A 12 28.97 -51.35 -1.54
C GLU A 12 28.91 -49.89 -1.02
N GLY A 13 28.42 -49.79 0.22
CA GLY A 13 28.39 -48.56 1.01
C GLY A 13 26.98 -48.05 1.22
N GLN A 14 26.36 -48.45 2.34
CA GLN A 14 25.19 -47.77 2.88
C GLN A 14 25.44 -46.25 2.95
N LYS A 15 24.83 -45.50 2.04
CA LYS A 15 24.52 -44.09 2.26
C LYS A 15 23.02 -44.00 2.46
N GLN A 16 22.61 -43.93 3.72
CA GLN A 16 21.31 -43.39 4.09
C GLN A 16 21.29 -41.93 3.62
N THR A 17 20.68 -41.68 2.47
CA THR A 17 20.37 -40.34 2.01
C THR A 17 19.14 -39.87 2.78
N LEU A 18 19.38 -39.17 3.90
CA LEU A 18 18.38 -38.40 4.64
C LEU A 18 17.75 -37.38 3.70
N THR A 19 16.65 -37.78 3.06
CA THR A 19 15.84 -36.87 2.25
C THR A 19 14.79 -36.28 3.18
N VAL A 20 15.21 -35.32 4.01
CA VAL A 20 14.25 -34.43 4.68
C VAL A 20 13.65 -33.58 3.58
N SER A 21 12.35 -33.76 3.29
CA SER A 21 11.69 -32.97 2.25
C SER A 21 11.82 -31.49 2.60
N VAL A 22 12.08 -30.64 1.61
CA VAL A 22 12.10 -29.17 1.79
C VAL A 22 10.80 -28.67 2.45
N GLN A 23 9.70 -29.40 2.24
CA GLN A 23 8.42 -29.20 2.90
C GLN A 23 8.47 -29.50 4.41
N ALA A 24 9.07 -30.63 4.82
CA ALA A 24 9.26 -30.97 6.22
C ALA A 24 10.24 -30.00 6.91
N LEU A 25 11.23 -29.48 6.16
CA LEU A 25 12.11 -28.43 6.66
C LEU A 25 11.34 -27.10 6.82
N ALA A 26 10.47 -26.73 5.88
CA ALA A 26 9.63 -25.53 5.98
C ALA A 26 8.61 -25.64 7.13
N GLU A 27 7.96 -26.79 7.30
CA GLU A 27 7.05 -27.07 8.42
C GLU A 27 7.80 -27.09 9.76
N ALA A 28 9.02 -27.66 9.79
CA ALA A 28 9.86 -27.63 10.98
C ALA A 28 10.32 -26.20 11.31
N LEU A 29 10.73 -25.42 10.31
CA LEU A 29 11.10 -24.00 10.46
C LEU A 29 9.90 -23.16 10.91
N GLN A 30 8.70 -23.45 10.42
CA GLN A 30 7.46 -22.79 10.84
C GLN A 30 7.13 -23.13 12.31
N LYS A 31 7.31 -24.39 12.74
CA LYS A 31 7.17 -24.78 14.15
C LYS A 31 8.23 -24.14 15.05
N ILE A 32 9.48 -24.02 14.59
CA ILE A 32 10.55 -23.33 15.31
C ILE A 32 10.19 -21.85 15.48
N SER A 33 9.72 -21.20 14.42
CA SER A 33 9.27 -19.81 14.48
C SER A 33 8.08 -19.60 15.42
N LEU A 34 7.17 -20.58 15.51
CA LEU A 34 6.04 -20.57 16.43
C LEU A 34 6.48 -20.70 17.90
N ALA A 35 7.38 -21.63 18.21
CA ALA A 35 7.92 -21.81 19.56
C ALA A 35 8.70 -20.58 20.03
N MET A 36 9.42 -19.92 19.14
CA MET A 36 10.14 -18.68 19.42
C MET A 36 9.21 -17.49 19.62
N LEU A 37 8.14 -17.40 18.83
CA LEU A 37 7.10 -16.41 19.05
C LEU A 37 6.42 -16.66 20.41
N GLU A 38 6.12 -17.91 20.76
CA GLU A 38 5.58 -18.28 22.07
C GLU A 38 6.51 -17.86 23.21
N ASP A 39 7.82 -18.12 23.10
CA ASP A 39 8.83 -17.73 24.11
C ASP A 39 8.94 -16.20 24.26
N TYR A 40 8.99 -15.47 23.14
CA TYR A 40 8.99 -14.01 23.17
C TYR A 40 7.72 -13.46 23.82
N VAL A 41 6.58 -14.06 23.49
CA VAL A 41 5.28 -13.68 24.05
C VAL A 41 5.20 -13.98 25.54
N LYS A 42 5.72 -15.12 26.00
CA LYS A 42 5.84 -15.45 27.43
C LYS A 42 6.69 -14.42 28.16
N LYS A 43 7.87 -14.12 27.61
CA LYS A 43 8.84 -13.20 28.22
C LYS A 43 8.30 -11.78 28.34
N ASN A 44 7.54 -11.35 27.34
CA ASN A 44 7.01 -9.99 27.27
C ASN A 44 5.55 -9.90 27.72
N SER A 45 4.97 -10.99 28.28
CA SER A 45 3.58 -11.07 28.75
C SER A 45 2.53 -10.67 27.71
N LEU A 46 2.79 -10.99 26.44
CA LEU A 46 2.09 -10.39 25.31
C LEU A 46 0.76 -11.11 24.94
N PHE A 47 0.57 -12.37 25.34
CA PHE A 47 -0.68 -13.12 25.07
C PHE A 47 -0.91 -14.24 26.09
N GLU A 48 -2.16 -14.74 26.13
CA GLU A 48 -2.47 -15.99 26.86
C GLU A 48 -1.85 -17.21 26.15
N LEU A 49 -1.20 -18.07 26.93
CA LEU A 49 -0.52 -19.28 26.47
C LEU A 49 -1.37 -20.31 25.73
N LYS A 50 -2.70 -20.19 25.81
CA LYS A 50 -3.62 -21.18 25.24
C LYS A 50 -3.61 -21.21 23.71
N TYR A 51 -3.24 -20.10 23.05
CA TYR A 51 -3.24 -20.02 21.58
C TYR A 51 -2.10 -20.81 20.93
N PHE A 52 -0.95 -20.91 21.60
CA PHE A 52 0.23 -21.57 21.06
C PHE A 52 0.20 -23.09 21.19
N LYS A 53 -0.45 -23.62 22.24
CA LYS A 53 -0.41 -25.05 22.58
C LYS A 53 -0.99 -25.98 21.50
N ASN A 54 -1.90 -25.46 20.68
CA ASN A 54 -2.62 -26.25 19.68
C ASN A 54 -2.48 -25.71 18.25
N ALA A 55 -1.78 -24.59 18.05
CA ALA A 55 -1.62 -24.00 16.73
C ALA A 55 -0.60 -24.79 15.90
N LYS A 56 -0.93 -24.98 14.62
CA LYS A 56 -0.08 -25.63 13.63
C LYS A 56 0.84 -24.62 12.93
N SER A 57 0.50 -23.33 12.97
CA SER A 57 1.21 -22.27 12.25
C SER A 57 1.17 -20.93 12.99
N ILE A 58 2.05 -20.02 12.60
CA ILE A 58 2.03 -18.62 13.09
C ILE A 58 0.74 -17.92 12.64
N GLN A 59 0.28 -18.18 11.42
CA GLN A 59 -0.94 -17.61 10.86
C GLN A 59 -2.14 -17.89 11.77
N GLU A 60 -2.31 -19.14 12.23
CA GLU A 60 -3.40 -19.51 13.14
C GLU A 60 -3.33 -18.74 14.46
N VAL A 61 -2.14 -18.55 15.02
CA VAL A 61 -1.96 -17.77 16.26
C VAL A 61 -2.35 -16.31 16.04
N LEU A 62 -1.82 -15.68 15.00
CA LEU A 62 -2.10 -14.29 14.68
C LEU A 62 -3.59 -14.08 14.42
N HIS A 63 -4.22 -14.98 13.66
CA HIS A 63 -5.65 -14.93 13.36
C HIS A 63 -6.52 -15.02 14.61
N HIS A 64 -6.26 -16.01 15.49
CA HIS A 64 -7.00 -16.13 16.73
C HIS A 64 -6.77 -14.94 17.68
N ALA A 65 -5.53 -14.47 17.79
CA ALA A 65 -5.19 -13.32 18.62
C ALA A 65 -5.87 -12.03 18.13
N PHE A 66 -6.08 -11.91 16.82
CA PHE A 66 -6.72 -10.75 16.21
C PHE A 66 -8.23 -10.77 16.45
N LEU A 67 -8.88 -11.91 16.19
CA LEU A 67 -10.31 -12.10 16.43
C LEU A 67 -10.69 -11.94 17.91
N ASP A 68 -9.83 -12.37 18.83
CA ASP A 68 -10.06 -12.22 20.27
C ASP A 68 -9.74 -10.80 20.80
N GLY A 69 -9.37 -9.85 19.93
CA GLY A 69 -9.02 -8.48 20.31
C GLY A 69 -7.75 -8.38 21.17
N LYS A 70 -6.88 -9.41 21.15
CA LYS A 70 -5.67 -9.44 21.98
C LYS A 70 -4.48 -8.79 21.29
N LEU A 71 -4.46 -8.85 19.97
CA LEU A 71 -3.47 -8.14 19.14
C LEU A 71 -3.53 -6.61 19.35
N THR A 72 -4.69 -6.05 19.69
CA THR A 72 -4.84 -4.62 20.02
C THR A 72 -4.41 -4.28 21.46
N SER A 73 -4.60 -5.19 22.42
CA SER A 73 -4.21 -4.98 23.83
C SER A 73 -2.70 -4.86 24.04
N LEU A 74 -1.91 -5.31 23.07
CA LEU A 74 -0.45 -5.18 23.00
C LEU A 74 0.04 -3.77 22.67
N ALA A 75 -0.85 -2.94 22.15
CA ALA A 75 -0.55 -1.63 21.62
C ALA A 75 -0.57 -0.52 22.68
N ALA A 76 -0.91 -0.81 23.94
CA ALA A 76 -0.99 0.21 24.98
C ALA A 76 0.38 0.87 25.24
N ASP A 77 1.49 0.12 25.13
CA ASP A 77 2.85 0.63 25.37
C ASP A 77 3.88 0.29 24.27
N SER A 78 3.57 -0.58 23.30
CA SER A 78 4.49 -0.89 22.19
C SER A 78 3.76 -0.90 20.84
N ALA A 79 4.07 0.06 19.97
CA ALA A 79 3.34 0.28 18.72
C ALA A 79 3.55 -0.79 17.64
N ALA A 80 4.38 -1.83 17.86
CA ALA A 80 4.73 -2.81 16.85
C ALA A 80 5.28 -4.13 17.44
N PRO A 81 4.47 -4.94 18.13
CA PRO A 81 4.94 -6.13 18.83
C PRO A 81 5.56 -7.19 17.90
N LEU A 82 5.04 -7.35 16.67
CA LEU A 82 5.53 -8.36 15.72
C LEU A 82 6.80 -7.90 15.01
N THR A 83 6.86 -6.62 14.62
CA THR A 83 8.06 -6.02 14.03
C THR A 83 9.21 -6.00 15.04
N SER A 84 8.93 -5.63 16.29
CA SER A 84 9.91 -5.63 17.38
C SER A 84 10.43 -7.04 17.67
N PHE A 85 9.55 -8.05 17.61
CA PHE A 85 9.97 -9.45 17.68
C PHE A 85 10.96 -9.79 16.55
N CYS A 86 10.66 -9.44 15.30
CA CYS A 86 11.58 -9.68 14.19
C CYS A 86 12.93 -8.98 14.41
N GLU A 87 12.94 -7.73 14.88
CA GLU A 87 14.17 -6.98 15.17
C GLU A 87 14.99 -7.62 16.28
N TYR A 88 14.34 -8.03 17.37
CA TYR A 88 14.98 -8.74 18.45
C TYR A 88 15.62 -10.06 17.97
N GLN A 89 14.90 -10.83 17.17
CA GLN A 89 15.41 -12.08 16.60
C GLN A 89 16.59 -11.85 15.65
N LEU A 90 16.51 -10.84 14.77
CA LEU A 90 17.61 -10.50 13.87
C LEU A 90 18.88 -10.10 14.62
N ALA A 91 18.75 -9.43 15.76
CA ALA A 91 19.89 -8.97 16.55
C ALA A 91 20.46 -10.04 17.50
N ASN A 92 19.61 -10.90 18.06
CA ASN A 92 19.99 -11.73 19.23
C ASN A 92 19.95 -13.24 18.97
N TYR A 93 19.58 -13.71 17.78
CA TYR A 93 19.50 -15.14 17.52
C TYR A 93 20.88 -15.83 17.56
N ASP A 94 21.03 -16.80 18.45
CA ASP A 94 22.27 -17.52 18.76
C ASP A 94 22.19 -19.04 18.46
N GLY A 95 21.18 -19.49 17.71
CA GLY A 95 21.03 -20.89 17.31
C GLY A 95 22.12 -21.40 16.36
N GLU A 96 22.08 -22.71 16.07
CA GLU A 96 23.09 -23.39 15.25
C GLU A 96 23.26 -22.75 13.86
N GLU A 97 24.51 -22.66 13.37
CA GLU A 97 24.90 -21.87 12.19
C GLU A 97 24.07 -22.18 10.92
N LYS A 98 23.70 -23.45 10.69
CA LYS A 98 22.88 -23.88 9.55
C LYS A 98 21.39 -23.56 9.66
N GLU A 99 20.86 -23.49 10.87
CA GLU A 99 19.45 -23.15 11.13
C GLU A 99 19.27 -21.63 11.28
N LYS A 100 20.30 -20.96 11.83
CA LYS A 100 20.40 -19.52 11.98
C LYS A 100 20.23 -18.78 10.67
N GLU A 101 20.98 -19.13 9.63
CA GLU A 101 20.90 -18.43 8.35
C GLU A 101 19.49 -18.50 7.75
N LYS A 102 18.88 -19.70 7.76
CA LYS A 102 17.53 -19.92 7.23
C LYS A 102 16.46 -19.20 8.04
N PHE A 103 16.57 -19.23 9.36
CA PHE A 103 15.65 -18.54 10.25
C PHE A 103 15.75 -17.02 10.09
N LEU A 104 16.96 -16.46 10.08
CA LEU A 104 17.16 -15.02 9.87
C LEU A 104 16.68 -14.56 8.49
N GLN A 105 16.86 -15.40 7.47
CA GLN A 105 16.31 -15.15 6.14
C GLN A 105 14.78 -15.13 6.16
N PHE A 106 14.15 -16.11 6.81
CA PHE A 106 12.71 -16.14 7.01
C PHE A 106 12.22 -14.89 7.74
N ILE A 107 12.82 -14.53 8.89
CA ILE A 107 12.47 -13.34 9.67
C ILE A 107 12.59 -12.07 8.82
N SER A 108 13.66 -11.95 8.02
CA SER A 108 13.85 -10.81 7.11
C SER A 108 12.77 -10.74 6.03
N GLN A 109 12.29 -11.88 5.53
CA GLN A 109 11.24 -11.96 4.53
C GLN A 109 9.86 -11.63 5.08
N VAL A 110 9.54 -12.05 6.32
CA VAL A 110 8.22 -11.81 6.93
C VAL A 110 8.11 -10.47 7.66
N LYS A 111 9.23 -9.85 8.06
CA LYS A 111 9.25 -8.57 8.77
C LYS A 111 8.41 -7.48 8.07
N PRO A 112 8.46 -7.28 6.74
CA PRO A 112 7.62 -6.29 6.07
C PRO A 112 6.12 -6.58 6.20
N VAL A 113 5.71 -7.86 6.14
CA VAL A 113 4.30 -8.27 6.32
C VAL A 113 3.85 -8.00 7.75
N PHE A 114 4.68 -8.36 8.74
CA PHE A 114 4.39 -8.06 10.15
C PHE A 114 4.33 -6.58 10.44
N HIS A 115 5.15 -5.77 9.77
CA HIS A 115 5.05 -4.32 9.84
C HIS A 115 3.70 -3.80 9.34
N CYS A 116 3.22 -4.33 8.21
CA CYS A 116 1.90 -3.98 7.69
C CYS A 116 0.79 -4.38 8.69
N ILE A 117 0.88 -5.59 9.27
CA ILE A 117 -0.08 -6.10 10.26
C ILE A 117 -0.08 -5.22 11.53
N ASP A 118 1.08 -4.88 12.07
CA ASP A 118 1.20 -4.00 13.26
C ASP A 118 0.55 -2.63 12.99
N ARG A 119 0.75 -2.05 11.80
CA ARG A 119 0.11 -0.78 11.42
C ARG A 119 -1.41 -0.94 11.28
N GLY A 120 -1.88 -2.02 10.66
CA GLY A 120 -3.30 -2.30 10.51
C GLY A 120 -4.03 -2.50 11.84
N ILE A 121 -3.40 -3.18 12.80
CA ILE A 121 -3.97 -3.40 14.15
C ILE A 121 -3.98 -2.11 14.96
N SER A 122 -2.93 -1.30 14.86
CA SER A 122 -2.81 0.00 15.55
C SER A 122 -3.44 1.15 14.76
N PHE A 123 -4.27 0.81 13.76
CA PHE A 123 -4.91 1.78 12.89
C PHE A 123 -5.69 2.78 13.72
N ASP A 124 -5.30 4.03 13.53
CA ASP A 124 -5.93 5.16 14.15
C ASP A 124 -6.03 6.23 13.07
N ARG A 125 -7.28 6.50 12.68
CA ARG A 125 -7.58 7.46 11.63
C ARG A 125 -7.00 8.84 11.93
N SER A 126 -6.90 9.23 13.20
CA SER A 126 -6.34 10.54 13.59
C SER A 126 -4.84 10.67 13.25
N LYS A 127 -4.15 9.55 13.02
CA LYS A 127 -2.75 9.52 12.56
C LYS A 127 -2.60 9.66 11.04
N MET A 128 -3.71 9.69 10.29
CA MET A 128 -3.69 9.91 8.84
C MET A 128 -3.80 11.40 8.53
N ASP A 129 -2.98 11.88 7.60
CA ASP A 129 -3.02 13.26 7.09
C ASP A 129 -4.08 13.41 5.97
N LEU A 130 -5.28 12.87 6.21
CA LEU A 130 -6.41 12.93 5.29
C LEU A 130 -7.58 13.64 5.98
N PRO A 131 -8.02 14.82 5.49
CA PRO A 131 -9.21 15.46 6.03
C PRO A 131 -10.45 14.57 5.92
N SER A 132 -11.46 14.80 6.77
CA SER A 132 -12.74 14.14 6.60
C SER A 132 -13.40 14.52 5.27
N PHE A 133 -14.35 13.72 4.79
CA PHE A 133 -15.09 14.09 3.57
C PHE A 133 -15.84 15.42 3.77
N GLU A 134 -16.33 15.67 4.99
CA GLU A 134 -16.94 16.94 5.35
C GLU A 134 -15.99 18.14 5.14
N GLU A 135 -14.76 18.04 5.66
CA GLU A 135 -13.72 19.05 5.48
C GLU A 135 -13.31 19.21 4.01
N TYR A 136 -13.21 18.08 3.29
CA TYR A 136 -12.94 18.08 1.86
C TYR A 136 -14.02 18.85 1.06
N ILE A 137 -15.29 18.68 1.41
CA ILE A 137 -16.42 19.38 0.79
C ILE A 137 -16.47 20.86 1.18
N LYS A 138 -16.11 21.23 2.41
CA LYS A 138 -16.00 22.66 2.81
C LYS A 138 -15.04 23.44 1.90
N ASN A 139 -13.95 22.79 1.48
CA ASN A 139 -12.99 23.36 0.52
C ASN A 139 -13.47 23.30 -0.94
N ASN A 140 -14.56 22.57 -1.24
CA ASN A 140 -15.10 22.36 -2.57
C ASN A 140 -16.63 22.54 -2.58
N PRO A 141 -17.14 23.75 -2.30
CA PRO A 141 -18.53 23.91 -1.88
C PRO A 141 -19.56 23.39 -2.89
N ILE A 142 -20.54 22.68 -2.35
CA ILE A 142 -21.74 22.20 -3.03
C ILE A 142 -22.94 22.48 -2.12
N ASN A 143 -24.05 22.93 -2.70
CA ASN A 143 -25.25 23.23 -1.93
C ASN A 143 -25.96 21.92 -1.56
N LEU A 144 -25.64 21.39 -0.38
CA LEU A 144 -26.22 20.17 0.19
C LEU A 144 -26.55 20.40 1.67
N PRO A 145 -27.57 19.71 2.21
CA PRO A 145 -27.79 19.68 3.64
C PRO A 145 -26.55 19.12 4.36
N GLU A 146 -26.11 19.80 5.41
CA GLU A 146 -24.94 19.41 6.22
C GLU A 146 -25.02 17.97 6.70
N LYS A 147 -26.21 17.55 7.16
CA LYS A 147 -26.47 16.16 7.57
C LYS A 147 -26.19 15.13 6.48
N THR A 148 -26.44 15.46 5.20
CA THR A 148 -26.11 14.55 4.09
C THR A 148 -24.61 14.41 3.90
N ILE A 149 -23.85 15.50 4.06
CA ILE A 149 -22.40 15.50 3.95
C ILE A 149 -21.79 14.68 5.10
N LEU A 150 -22.27 14.90 6.33
CA LEU A 150 -21.84 14.17 7.52
C LEU A 150 -22.05 12.67 7.34
N ASN A 151 -23.27 12.26 6.94
CA ASN A 151 -23.56 10.83 6.78
C ASN A 151 -22.72 10.17 5.68
N ILE A 152 -22.40 10.89 4.59
CA ILE A 152 -21.46 10.37 3.56
C ILE A 152 -20.07 10.23 4.16
N SER A 153 -19.61 11.20 4.95
CA SER A 153 -18.31 11.14 5.63
C SER A 153 -18.25 9.91 6.53
N GLU A 154 -19.19 9.76 7.47
CA GLU A 154 -19.23 8.62 8.39
C GLU A 154 -19.21 7.27 7.65
N SER A 155 -19.98 7.11 6.58
CA SER A 155 -19.98 5.86 5.80
C SER A 155 -18.66 5.58 5.07
N LEU A 156 -17.97 6.63 4.59
CA LEU A 156 -16.64 6.48 4.00
C LEU A 156 -15.59 6.14 5.07
N ASP A 157 -15.80 6.63 6.29
CA ASP A 157 -14.91 6.39 7.43
C ASP A 157 -15.04 4.95 7.92
N ASP A 158 -16.26 4.46 8.03
CA ASP A 158 -16.57 3.06 8.32
C ASP A 158 -15.97 2.13 7.25
N TYR A 159 -16.13 2.49 5.96
CA TYR A 159 -15.51 1.75 4.86
C TYR A 159 -13.99 1.69 5.01
N GLN A 160 -13.34 2.80 5.39
CA GLN A 160 -11.90 2.84 5.55
C GLN A 160 -11.43 1.90 6.66
N ILE A 161 -12.14 1.89 7.79
CA ILE A 161 -11.83 1.00 8.93
C ILE A 161 -11.99 -0.45 8.51
N GLU A 162 -13.09 -0.78 7.82
CA GLU A 162 -13.36 -2.14 7.32
C GLU A 162 -12.30 -2.59 6.31
N LEU A 163 -11.92 -1.73 5.36
CA LEU A 163 -10.84 -2.01 4.40
C LEU A 163 -9.53 -2.35 5.10
N ILE A 164 -9.11 -1.55 6.10
CA ILE A 164 -7.88 -1.80 6.84
C ILE A 164 -7.97 -3.13 7.59
N HIS A 165 -9.12 -3.44 8.19
CA HIS A 165 -9.36 -4.71 8.87
C HIS A 165 -9.25 -5.89 7.91
N GLU A 166 -9.93 -5.85 6.77
CA GLU A 166 -9.92 -6.91 5.75
C GLU A 166 -8.52 -7.12 5.17
N VAL A 167 -7.81 -6.05 4.83
CA VAL A 167 -6.41 -6.15 4.35
C VAL A 167 -5.51 -6.76 5.43
N THR A 168 -5.71 -6.40 6.70
CA THR A 168 -4.94 -6.96 7.81
C THR A 168 -5.23 -8.44 8.01
N GLN A 169 -6.50 -8.84 7.92
CA GLN A 169 -6.93 -10.24 7.99
C GLN A 169 -6.33 -11.07 6.86
N GLU A 170 -6.39 -10.56 5.62
CA GLU A 170 -5.80 -11.23 4.46
C GLU A 170 -4.28 -11.44 4.66
N LEU A 171 -3.57 -10.42 5.14
CA LEU A 171 -2.14 -10.53 5.44
C LEU A 171 -1.86 -11.52 6.58
N ILE A 172 -2.74 -11.64 7.57
CA ILE A 172 -2.61 -12.63 8.66
C ILE A 172 -2.80 -14.05 8.13
N GLN A 173 -3.80 -14.26 7.26
CA GLN A 173 -4.18 -15.58 6.75
C GLN A 173 -3.22 -16.06 5.65
N HIS A 174 -2.87 -15.18 4.72
CA HIS A 174 -2.19 -15.55 3.47
C HIS A 174 -0.77 -14.98 3.34
N PHE A 175 -0.36 -14.03 4.20
CA PHE A 175 0.93 -13.32 4.14
C PHE A 175 1.19 -12.64 2.78
N SER A 176 0.14 -12.46 1.98
CA SER A 176 0.13 -11.85 0.66
C SER A 176 -1.24 -11.22 0.41
N LEU A 177 -1.32 -10.33 -0.58
CA LEU A 177 -2.57 -9.76 -1.09
C LEU A 177 -2.87 -10.24 -2.52
N ASP A 178 -2.19 -11.26 -3.02
CA ASP A 178 -2.36 -11.76 -4.38
C ASP A 178 -3.78 -12.28 -4.65
N GLU A 179 -4.42 -12.83 -3.61
CA GLU A 179 -5.78 -13.38 -3.63
C GLU A 179 -6.84 -12.44 -3.03
N PHE A 180 -6.44 -11.22 -2.62
CA PHE A 180 -7.33 -10.27 -1.97
C PHE A 180 -8.53 -9.93 -2.87
N GLY A 181 -9.71 -10.34 -2.43
CA GLY A 181 -10.99 -10.12 -3.10
C GLY A 181 -11.81 -9.02 -2.42
N VAL A 182 -12.53 -8.22 -3.20
CA VAL A 182 -13.32 -7.06 -2.72
C VAL A 182 -14.71 -7.47 -2.15
N LEU A 183 -14.99 -8.78 -2.06
CA LEU A 183 -16.34 -9.35 -1.96
C LEU A 183 -17.13 -9.04 -0.67
N HIS A 184 -16.58 -8.29 0.29
CA HIS A 184 -17.21 -8.13 1.61
C HIS A 184 -17.52 -6.69 2.04
N MET A 185 -17.19 -5.65 1.25
CA MET A 185 -17.41 -4.25 1.64
C MET A 185 -18.68 -3.59 1.05
N GLU A 186 -19.58 -4.37 0.46
CA GLU A 186 -20.81 -3.87 -0.18
C GLU A 186 -21.73 -3.11 0.81
N ASN A 187 -21.78 -3.57 2.06
CA ASN A 187 -22.64 -2.97 3.09
C ASN A 187 -22.22 -1.54 3.45
N ALA A 188 -20.91 -1.27 3.54
CA ALA A 188 -20.40 0.07 3.82
C ALA A 188 -20.69 1.05 2.68
N LEU A 189 -20.71 0.56 1.43
CA LEU A 189 -21.01 1.38 0.25
C LEU A 189 -22.51 1.63 0.05
N PHE A 190 -23.39 0.79 0.60
CA PHE A 190 -24.84 0.97 0.49
C PHE A 190 -25.31 2.35 1.00
N HIS A 191 -24.78 2.80 2.13
CA HIS A 191 -25.13 4.11 2.69
C HIS A 191 -24.58 5.25 1.83
N VAL A 192 -23.35 5.14 1.34
CA VAL A 192 -22.76 6.10 0.42
C VAL A 192 -23.61 6.20 -0.85
N GLN A 193 -23.99 5.06 -1.45
CA GLN A 193 -24.88 4.99 -2.61
C GLN A 193 -26.21 5.69 -2.34
N TYR A 194 -26.85 5.41 -1.20
CA TYR A 194 -28.14 6.01 -0.83
C TYR A 194 -28.09 7.54 -0.82
N TYR A 195 -27.06 8.13 -0.21
CA TYR A 195 -26.93 9.59 -0.13
C TYR A 195 -26.49 10.22 -1.46
N LEU A 196 -25.61 9.57 -2.21
CA LEU A 196 -25.14 10.05 -3.52
C LEU A 196 -26.23 10.01 -4.60
N ASN A 197 -27.15 9.06 -4.52
CA ASN A 197 -28.25 8.84 -5.47
C ASN A 197 -29.59 9.41 -5.00
N ASN A 198 -29.60 10.31 -4.02
CA ASN A 198 -30.83 10.89 -3.50
C ASN A 198 -31.60 11.62 -4.62
N LYS A 199 -32.78 11.07 -4.96
CA LYS A 199 -33.66 11.56 -6.03
C LYS A 199 -34.17 12.99 -5.81
N LEU A 200 -34.12 13.50 -4.59
CA LEU A 200 -34.48 14.89 -4.26
C LEU A 200 -33.42 15.90 -4.69
N LEU A 201 -32.18 15.45 -4.93
CA LEU A 201 -31.11 16.33 -5.39
C LEU A 201 -31.18 16.56 -6.90
N PRO A 202 -30.92 17.79 -7.39
CA PRO A 202 -30.80 18.03 -8.82
C PRO A 202 -29.68 17.19 -9.46
N ARG A 203 -29.90 16.65 -10.67
CA ARG A 203 -28.90 15.81 -11.38
C ARG A 203 -27.52 16.45 -11.48
N LYS A 204 -27.43 17.78 -11.66
CA LYS A 204 -26.16 18.52 -11.70
C LYS A 204 -25.42 18.45 -10.35
N VAL A 205 -26.15 18.52 -9.24
CA VAL A 205 -25.61 18.41 -7.87
C VAL A 205 -25.15 16.98 -7.62
N GLN A 206 -25.97 15.97 -7.95
CA GLN A 206 -25.59 14.56 -7.82
C GLN A 206 -24.31 14.25 -8.60
N LYS A 207 -24.22 14.69 -9.87
CA LYS A 207 -23.03 14.48 -10.71
C LYS A 207 -21.77 15.09 -10.08
N LYS A 208 -21.88 16.31 -9.53
CA LYS A 208 -20.78 16.99 -8.86
C LYS A 208 -20.39 16.28 -7.55
N LEU A 209 -21.38 15.85 -6.77
CA LEU A 209 -21.17 15.13 -5.51
C LEU A 209 -20.48 13.77 -5.76
N LYS A 210 -20.96 12.98 -6.72
CA LYS A 210 -20.32 11.72 -7.14
C LYS A 210 -18.85 11.94 -7.56
N LYS A 211 -18.56 13.03 -8.28
CA LYS A 211 -17.18 13.38 -8.66
C LYS A 211 -16.29 13.70 -7.46
N PHE A 212 -16.84 14.35 -6.43
CA PHE A 212 -16.12 14.63 -5.19
C PHE A 212 -15.91 13.37 -4.35
N ALA A 213 -16.95 12.56 -4.18
CA ALA A 213 -16.86 11.28 -3.50
C ALA A 213 -15.84 10.36 -4.17
N PHE A 214 -15.85 10.23 -5.50
CA PHE A 214 -14.85 9.46 -6.25
C PHE A 214 -13.41 9.92 -5.99
N ARG A 215 -13.16 11.23 -6.02
CA ARG A 215 -11.81 11.79 -5.78
C ARG A 215 -11.35 11.56 -4.35
N TYR A 216 -12.26 11.77 -3.41
CA TYR A 216 -11.99 11.54 -2.00
C TYR A 216 -11.70 10.06 -1.74
N PHE A 217 -12.54 9.17 -2.24
CA PHE A 217 -12.38 7.72 -2.10
C PHE A 217 -11.05 7.24 -2.70
N LEU A 218 -10.66 7.73 -3.89
CA LEU A 218 -9.33 7.46 -4.46
C LEU A 218 -8.18 7.90 -3.53
N GLN A 219 -8.29 9.09 -2.94
CA GLN A 219 -7.28 9.61 -2.02
C GLN A 219 -7.24 8.76 -0.75
N MET A 220 -8.40 8.46 -0.18
CA MET A 220 -8.57 7.59 0.98
C MET A 220 -7.92 6.22 0.78
N LEU A 221 -8.18 5.55 -0.35
CA LEU A 221 -7.53 4.28 -0.66
C LEU A 221 -6.00 4.41 -0.68
N ARG A 222 -5.47 5.44 -1.35
CA ARG A 222 -4.02 5.66 -1.44
C ARG A 222 -3.40 5.90 -0.07
N ASP A 223 -4.02 6.74 0.75
CA ASP A 223 -3.53 7.06 2.08
C ASP A 223 -3.62 5.85 3.00
N SER A 224 -4.66 5.03 2.88
CA SER A 224 -4.81 3.76 3.61
C SER A 224 -3.69 2.78 3.25
N PHE A 225 -3.45 2.53 1.97
CA PHE A 225 -2.39 1.61 1.55
C PHE A 225 -0.98 2.14 1.85
N TYR A 226 -0.78 3.46 1.77
CA TYR A 226 0.47 4.09 2.22
C TYR A 226 0.66 3.97 3.74
N TYR A 227 -0.42 4.16 4.51
CA TYR A 227 -0.40 3.94 5.96
C TYR A 227 -0.09 2.48 6.30
N LEU A 228 -0.39 1.51 5.44
CA LEU A 228 0.01 0.13 5.67
C LEU A 228 1.41 -0.21 5.14
N ASP A 229 2.13 0.74 4.53
CA ASP A 229 3.40 0.51 3.81
C ASP A 229 3.29 -0.55 2.69
N LEU A 230 2.11 -0.64 2.06
CA LEU A 230 1.86 -1.59 1.00
C LEU A 230 2.32 -1.05 -0.36
N LYS A 231 3.10 -1.87 -1.07
CA LYS A 231 3.67 -1.54 -2.38
C LYS A 231 2.97 -2.32 -3.49
N LYS A 232 2.94 -1.75 -4.70
CA LYS A 232 2.36 -2.39 -5.92
C LYS A 232 0.87 -2.76 -5.80
N VAL A 233 0.10 -1.96 -5.07
CA VAL A 233 -1.34 -2.16 -4.85
C VAL A 233 -2.23 -1.59 -5.96
N ASP A 234 -1.68 -1.14 -7.10
CA ASP A 234 -2.47 -0.47 -8.14
C ASP A 234 -3.62 -1.33 -8.66
N ARG A 235 -3.44 -2.66 -8.75
CA ARG A 235 -4.52 -3.58 -9.12
C ARG A 235 -5.66 -3.53 -8.11
N ILE A 236 -5.35 -3.68 -6.82
CA ILE A 236 -6.33 -3.68 -5.72
C ILE A 236 -7.07 -2.34 -5.67
N ILE A 237 -6.34 -1.22 -5.76
CA ILE A 237 -6.95 0.12 -5.82
C ILE A 237 -7.90 0.22 -7.01
N ASN A 238 -7.50 -0.25 -8.19
CA ASN A 238 -8.36 -0.19 -9.38
C ASN A 238 -9.61 -1.07 -9.26
N ASP A 239 -9.49 -2.25 -8.64
CA ASP A 239 -10.63 -3.12 -8.37
C ASP A 239 -11.60 -2.46 -7.37
N LEU A 240 -11.10 -1.93 -6.25
CA LEU A 240 -11.91 -1.18 -5.26
C LEU A 240 -12.59 0.05 -5.86
N LEU A 241 -11.89 0.81 -6.71
CA LEU A 241 -12.45 1.97 -7.41
C LEU A 241 -13.56 1.58 -8.37
N ARG A 242 -13.37 0.48 -9.11
CA ARG A 242 -14.37 -0.02 -10.05
C ARG A 242 -15.63 -0.41 -9.29
N ASP A 243 -15.48 -1.13 -8.20
CA ASP A 243 -16.59 -1.63 -7.39
C ASP A 243 -17.34 -0.45 -6.73
N PHE A 244 -16.61 0.53 -6.17
CA PHE A 244 -17.20 1.80 -5.73
C PHE A 244 -18.01 2.48 -6.83
N CYS A 245 -17.46 2.58 -8.04
CA CYS A 245 -18.13 3.25 -9.16
C CYS A 245 -19.34 2.49 -9.68
N TYR A 246 -19.31 1.16 -9.59
CA TYR A 246 -20.45 0.30 -9.91
C TYR A 246 -21.57 0.54 -8.89
N GLU A 247 -21.27 0.44 -7.60
CA GLU A 247 -22.25 0.61 -6.52
C GLU A 247 -22.88 2.01 -6.53
N VAL A 248 -22.09 3.07 -6.64
CA VAL A 248 -22.64 4.44 -6.58
C VAL A 248 -23.17 4.97 -7.92
N ASP A 249 -23.24 4.12 -8.95
CA ASP A 249 -23.67 4.47 -10.31
C ASP A 249 -22.86 5.65 -10.89
N CYS A 250 -21.54 5.50 -10.94
CA CYS A 250 -20.63 6.50 -11.49
C CYS A 250 -19.49 5.96 -12.37
N MET A 251 -19.69 4.80 -13.01
CA MET A 251 -18.71 4.12 -13.88
C MET A 251 -18.00 5.03 -14.91
N TYR A 252 -18.67 6.06 -15.43
CA TYR A 252 -18.06 7.03 -16.34
C TYR A 252 -16.82 7.75 -15.74
N LEU A 253 -16.74 7.90 -14.41
CA LEU A 253 -15.59 8.48 -13.71
C LEU A 253 -14.41 7.53 -13.67
N PHE A 254 -14.67 6.23 -13.48
CA PHE A 254 -13.66 5.19 -13.56
C PHE A 254 -13.09 5.09 -14.98
N GLU A 255 -13.94 5.09 -16.00
CA GLU A 255 -13.52 5.11 -17.39
C GLU A 255 -12.69 6.35 -17.74
N GLU A 256 -13.08 7.55 -17.25
CA GLU A 256 -12.31 8.77 -17.42
C GLU A 256 -10.92 8.66 -16.75
N TYR A 257 -10.86 8.08 -15.56
CA TYR A 257 -9.62 7.83 -14.82
C TYR A 257 -8.70 6.87 -15.58
N MET A 258 -9.20 5.69 -15.95
CA MET A 258 -8.45 4.67 -16.69
C MET A 258 -8.06 5.12 -18.11
N GLY A 259 -8.92 5.90 -18.78
CA GLY A 259 -8.66 6.47 -20.09
C GLY A 259 -7.50 7.47 -20.07
N LYS A 260 -7.38 8.27 -19.01
CA LYS A 260 -6.23 9.17 -18.81
C LYS A 260 -4.94 8.39 -18.54
N GLU A 261 -4.99 7.29 -17.80
CA GLU A 261 -3.82 6.41 -17.62
C GLU A 261 -3.33 5.75 -18.93
N LYS A 262 -4.21 5.66 -19.94
CA LYS A 262 -3.84 5.17 -21.27
C LYS A 262 -3.17 6.23 -22.15
N ASN A 263 -3.58 7.48 -22.04
CA ASN A 263 -3.19 8.57 -22.94
C ASN A 263 -2.20 9.56 -22.30
N TYR A 264 -0.95 9.14 -22.14
CA TYR A 264 0.16 9.99 -21.72
C TYR A 264 1.44 9.63 -22.50
N PRO A 265 2.47 10.49 -22.53
CA PRO A 265 3.68 10.23 -23.29
C PRO A 265 4.53 9.14 -22.61
N ARG A 266 4.12 7.87 -22.77
CA ARG A 266 4.72 6.65 -22.19
C ARG A 266 6.18 6.42 -22.56
N LYS A 267 6.62 6.99 -23.68
CA LYS A 267 8.03 6.97 -24.06
C LYS A 267 8.89 7.84 -23.15
N ILE A 268 8.28 8.84 -22.50
CA ILE A 268 8.95 9.86 -21.69
C ILE A 268 8.79 9.56 -20.21
N PHE A 269 7.57 9.23 -19.76
CA PHE A 269 7.27 9.02 -18.35
C PHE A 269 7.02 7.56 -18.02
N ALA A 270 7.41 7.16 -16.81
CA ALA A 270 7.22 5.82 -16.27
C ALA A 270 5.76 5.47 -15.97
N SER A 271 4.98 6.48 -15.60
CA SER A 271 3.58 6.30 -15.24
C SER A 271 2.78 7.55 -15.58
N TYR A 272 1.46 7.38 -15.70
CA TYR A 272 0.56 8.52 -15.83
C TYR A 272 0.66 9.45 -14.62
N LYS A 273 0.84 8.91 -13.42
CA LYS A 273 1.03 9.69 -12.17
C LYS A 273 2.26 10.59 -12.28
N ALA A 274 3.39 10.06 -12.76
CA ALA A 274 4.61 10.81 -12.99
C ALA A 274 4.41 11.92 -14.04
N TYR A 275 3.80 11.58 -15.18
CA TYR A 275 3.45 12.58 -16.20
C TYR A 275 2.56 13.68 -15.63
N LYS A 276 1.50 13.31 -14.90
CA LYS A 276 0.50 14.25 -14.39
C LYS A 276 1.09 15.19 -13.33
N LEU A 277 1.90 14.67 -12.41
CA LEU A 277 2.65 15.50 -11.46
C LEU A 277 3.52 16.49 -12.22
N PHE A 278 4.28 15.99 -13.21
CA PHE A 278 5.17 16.84 -13.97
C PHE A 278 4.41 17.94 -14.71
N ASP A 279 3.34 17.59 -15.44
CA ASP A 279 2.49 18.48 -16.22
C ASP A 279 1.80 19.54 -15.33
N ASP A 280 1.20 19.12 -14.21
CA ASP A 280 0.51 20.04 -13.29
C ASP A 280 1.47 21.05 -12.65
N VAL A 281 2.71 20.64 -12.35
CA VAL A 281 3.76 21.52 -11.84
C VAL A 281 4.30 22.43 -12.93
N ALA A 282 4.62 21.89 -14.12
CA ALA A 282 5.16 22.63 -15.25
C ALA A 282 4.21 23.74 -15.76
N LYS A 283 2.90 23.52 -15.68
CA LYS A 283 1.87 24.53 -16.03
C LYS A 283 1.85 25.73 -15.09
N LYS A 284 2.31 25.59 -13.85
CA LYS A 284 2.21 26.64 -12.82
C LYS A 284 3.54 27.35 -12.57
N ILE A 285 4.66 26.67 -12.82
CA ILE A 285 5.99 27.18 -12.53
C ILE A 285 6.50 28.02 -13.69
N THR A 286 6.99 29.22 -13.37
CA THR A 286 7.67 30.13 -14.32
C THR A 286 9.20 30.09 -14.18
N SER A 287 9.73 29.32 -13.23
CA SER A 287 11.16 29.22 -12.96
C SER A 287 11.81 28.04 -13.68
N ARG A 288 12.70 28.33 -14.64
CA ARG A 288 13.53 27.31 -15.32
C ARG A 288 14.26 26.40 -14.33
N ARG A 289 14.84 26.96 -13.25
CA ARG A 289 15.56 26.17 -12.24
C ARG A 289 14.69 25.11 -11.58
N TRP A 290 13.41 25.40 -11.34
CA TRP A 290 12.48 24.43 -10.76
C TRP A 290 12.15 23.32 -11.75
N ILE A 291 11.98 23.66 -13.03
CA ILE A 291 11.77 22.66 -14.09
C ILE A 291 13.00 21.75 -14.25
N CYS A 292 14.21 22.32 -14.24
CA CYS A 292 15.46 21.55 -14.25
C CYS A 292 15.52 20.59 -13.05
N PHE A 293 15.23 21.09 -11.84
CA PHE A 293 15.22 20.26 -10.63
C PHE A 293 14.21 19.11 -10.73
N LEU A 294 12.97 19.42 -11.13
CA LEU A 294 11.89 18.45 -11.27
C LEU A 294 12.28 17.33 -12.26
N PHE A 295 12.77 17.71 -13.44
CA PHE A 295 13.27 16.76 -14.42
C PHE A 295 14.41 15.90 -13.86
N ARG A 296 15.44 16.51 -13.27
CA ARG A 296 16.62 15.79 -12.79
C ARG A 296 16.29 14.85 -11.63
N LYS A 297 15.44 15.25 -10.69
CA LYS A 297 14.98 14.39 -9.61
C LYS A 297 14.22 13.18 -10.18
N MET A 298 13.25 13.42 -11.05
CA MET A 298 12.43 12.38 -11.65
C MET A 298 13.20 11.45 -12.59
N HIS A 299 14.18 11.97 -13.34
CA HIS A 299 15.00 11.18 -14.29
C HIS A 299 16.16 10.45 -13.58
N GLU A 300 16.97 11.14 -12.78
CA GLU A 300 18.24 10.61 -12.27
C GLU A 300 18.10 9.88 -10.93
N LYS A 301 17.13 10.25 -10.10
CA LYS A 301 16.96 9.63 -8.78
C LYS A 301 15.82 8.62 -8.77
N ASP A 302 14.69 8.98 -9.37
CA ASP A 302 13.45 8.23 -9.16
C ASP A 302 13.06 7.35 -10.35
N SER A 303 13.78 7.44 -11.48
CA SER A 303 13.50 6.69 -12.71
C SER A 303 12.05 6.82 -13.22
N LEU A 304 11.44 7.98 -12.95
CA LEU A 304 10.07 8.34 -13.34
C LEU A 304 10.00 9.00 -14.73
N ILE A 305 11.15 9.46 -15.25
CA ILE A 305 11.32 9.93 -16.63
C ILE A 305 12.42 9.09 -17.28
N TYR A 306 12.16 8.55 -18.47
CA TYR A 306 13.02 7.59 -19.17
C TYR A 306 13.95 8.20 -20.22
N VAL A 307 13.57 9.36 -20.73
CA VAL A 307 14.27 9.97 -21.86
C VAL A 307 15.37 10.90 -21.39
N LYS A 308 16.43 10.99 -22.20
CA LYS A 308 17.55 11.88 -21.97
C LYS A 308 17.13 13.34 -22.19
N ASP A 309 17.91 14.25 -21.63
CA ASP A 309 17.67 15.70 -21.62
C ASP A 309 17.20 16.27 -22.97
N THR A 310 17.81 15.90 -24.09
CA THR A 310 17.46 16.47 -25.40
C THR A 310 16.05 16.06 -25.84
N GLU A 311 15.69 14.79 -25.72
CA GLU A 311 14.35 14.29 -26.06
C GLU A 311 13.29 14.87 -25.14
N PHE A 312 13.61 14.99 -23.84
CA PHE A 312 12.76 15.63 -22.87
C PHE A 312 12.50 17.11 -23.22
N ARG A 313 13.56 17.89 -23.52
CA ARG A 313 13.43 19.31 -23.88
C ARG A 313 12.60 19.52 -25.14
N ASN A 314 12.78 18.68 -26.15
CA ASN A 314 11.97 18.73 -27.37
C ASN A 314 10.49 18.53 -27.08
N TRP A 315 10.17 17.52 -26.26
CA TRP A 315 8.79 17.31 -25.83
C TRP A 315 8.25 18.46 -24.99
N PHE A 316 9.03 18.94 -24.02
CA PHE A 316 8.65 20.01 -23.09
C PHE A 316 8.35 21.32 -23.84
N ASN A 317 9.22 21.72 -24.77
CA ASN A 317 9.07 22.94 -25.56
C ASN A 317 7.91 22.84 -26.58
N ALA A 318 7.51 21.63 -26.96
CA ALA A 318 6.32 21.39 -27.76
C ALA A 318 5.02 21.52 -26.95
N GLN A 319 5.10 21.62 -25.61
CA GLN A 319 3.95 21.92 -24.77
C GLN A 319 3.82 23.45 -24.59
N GLU A 320 2.59 23.92 -24.39
CA GLU A 320 2.29 25.34 -24.11
C GLU A 320 2.60 25.73 -22.65
N TYR A 321 3.79 25.40 -22.16
CA TYR A 321 4.25 25.79 -20.82
C TYR A 321 4.82 27.21 -20.81
N ALA A 322 4.81 27.84 -19.63
CA ALA A 322 5.22 29.23 -19.44
C ALA A 322 6.73 29.48 -19.63
N VAL A 323 7.54 28.41 -19.62
CA VAL A 323 9.00 28.45 -19.74
C VAL A 323 9.41 27.66 -20.96
N GLN A 324 10.48 28.07 -21.62
CA GLN A 324 11.14 27.31 -22.68
C GLN A 324 12.51 26.81 -22.19
N LEU A 325 12.87 25.58 -22.56
CA LEU A 325 14.15 24.95 -22.25
C LEU A 325 15.07 24.98 -23.48
N GLU A 326 15.61 26.16 -23.77
CA GLU A 326 16.47 26.39 -24.95
C GLU A 326 17.83 25.69 -24.83
N ASN A 327 18.37 25.63 -23.62
CA ASN A 327 19.65 25.00 -23.30
C ASN A 327 19.47 23.74 -22.46
N HIS A 328 20.54 22.94 -22.31
CA HIS A 328 20.57 21.77 -21.46
C HIS A 328 20.02 22.08 -20.06
N THR A 329 19.29 21.14 -19.44
CA THR A 329 18.83 21.33 -18.06
C THR A 329 20.03 21.33 -17.11
N ASP A 330 19.99 22.20 -16.11
CA ASP A 330 21.00 22.28 -15.07
C ASP A 330 21.10 20.92 -14.35
N THR A 331 22.27 20.57 -13.78
CA THR A 331 22.44 19.26 -13.12
C THR A 331 21.57 19.16 -11.85
N TYR A 332 21.39 17.95 -11.31
CA TYR A 332 20.69 17.77 -10.04
C TYR A 332 21.32 18.61 -8.91
N ILE A 333 22.66 18.66 -8.86
CA ILE A 333 23.42 19.41 -7.84
C ILE A 333 23.17 20.92 -7.99
N ASP A 334 23.21 21.43 -9.23
CA ASP A 334 23.07 22.88 -9.49
C ASP A 334 21.64 23.39 -9.31
N SER A 335 20.66 22.49 -9.41
CA SER A 335 19.23 22.79 -9.24
C SER A 335 18.69 22.42 -7.86
N TYR A 336 19.52 21.83 -7.01
CA TYR A 336 19.18 21.38 -5.66
C TYR A 336 18.76 22.53 -4.74
N SER A 337 17.81 22.23 -3.84
CA SER A 337 17.47 23.04 -2.67
C SER A 337 16.67 22.18 -1.72
N GLU A 338 16.91 22.29 -0.42
CA GLU A 338 16.14 21.59 0.62
C GLU A 338 14.64 21.89 0.51
N VAL A 339 14.27 23.13 0.21
CA VAL A 339 12.87 23.55 0.00
C VAL A 339 12.24 22.82 -1.19
N ARG A 340 13.00 22.62 -2.28
CA ARG A 340 12.46 21.92 -3.45
C ARG A 340 12.33 20.42 -3.20
N ILE A 341 13.23 19.83 -2.42
CA ILE A 341 13.12 18.42 -2.00
C ILE A 341 11.87 18.22 -1.14
N SER A 342 11.71 18.99 -0.06
CA SER A 342 10.55 18.84 0.81
C SER A 342 9.24 19.10 0.05
N THR A 343 9.22 20.08 -0.86
CA THR A 343 8.08 20.30 -1.75
C THR A 343 7.82 19.11 -2.67
N MET A 344 8.86 18.53 -3.26
CA MET A 344 8.72 17.34 -4.12
C MET A 344 8.24 16.11 -3.37
N GLU A 345 8.69 15.90 -2.14
CA GLU A 345 8.22 14.82 -1.28
C GLU A 345 6.72 14.98 -0.97
N LEU A 346 6.28 16.21 -0.66
CA LEU A 346 4.85 16.50 -0.49
C LEU A 346 4.06 16.25 -1.78
N LEU A 347 4.56 16.69 -2.92
CA LEU A 347 3.91 16.45 -4.21
C LEU A 347 3.87 14.96 -4.55
N TYR A 348 4.91 14.20 -4.25
CA TYR A 348 4.90 12.75 -4.46
C TYR A 348 3.85 12.07 -3.62
N LYS A 349 3.69 12.48 -2.35
CA LYS A 349 2.58 12.03 -1.49
C LYS A 349 1.22 12.34 -2.12
N CYS A 350 0.99 13.59 -2.53
CA CYS A 350 -0.27 14.00 -3.15
C CYS A 350 -0.60 13.24 -4.45
N TYR A 351 0.41 12.84 -5.22
CA TYR A 351 0.22 12.14 -6.49
C TYR A 351 0.34 10.61 -6.38
N GLY A 352 0.67 10.08 -5.19
CA GLY A 352 0.86 8.65 -4.94
C GLY A 352 2.08 8.08 -5.66
N LEU A 353 3.21 8.78 -5.58
CA LEU A 353 4.51 8.43 -6.18
C LEU A 353 5.60 8.10 -5.14
N SER A 354 5.32 8.31 -3.86
CA SER A 354 6.19 7.99 -2.71
C SER A 354 5.45 7.13 -1.70
#